data_AF-A0A4V6JHA9-F1
#
_entry.id   AF-A0A4V6JHA9-F1
#
_cell.length_a   1.000
_cell.length_b   1.000
_cell.length_c   1.000
_cell.angle_alpha   90.00
_cell.angle_beta   90.00
_cell.angle_gamma   90.00
#
_symmetry.space_group_name_H-M   'P 1'
#
loop_
_entity.id
_entity.type
_entity.pdbx_description
1 polymer ?
#
loop_
_entity_poly.entity_id
_entity_poly.type
_entity_poly.pdbx_seq_one_letter_code
_entity_poly.pdbx_strand_id
1 'polypeptide(L)' 'MDSGQTLAMRIDNAEEVNISESESHVGSDNVMWAWNKLRTGKRVVVSGSGVKPVTFTLAGAAAVIPAFGDNGCVPGFAL' A
#
# COMPACT_ATOMS: atom_id res chain seq x y z
N MET A 1 10.27 -0.01 -7.20
CA MET A 1 9.47 -0.50 -8.36
C MET A 1 9.62 0.54 -9.48
N ASP A 2 10.47 0.28 -10.48
CA ASP A 2 11.06 1.35 -11.32
C ASP A 2 10.78 1.15 -12.84
N SER A 3 9.55 1.41 -13.29
CA SER A 3 9.19 1.29 -14.73
C SER A 3 8.28 2.40 -15.27
N GLY A 4 8.20 3.56 -14.60
CA GLY A 4 7.32 4.67 -15.00
C GLY A 4 5.82 4.36 -14.88
N GLN A 5 5.47 3.20 -14.34
CA GLN A 5 4.10 2.79 -14.04
C GLN A 5 3.74 3.21 -12.62
N THR A 6 2.57 3.83 -12.46
CA THR A 6 2.05 4.24 -11.16
C THR A 6 1.19 3.14 -10.57
N LEU A 7 1.28 2.97 -9.26
CA LEU A 7 0.42 2.11 -8.48
C LEU A 7 -0.09 2.96 -7.31
N ALA A 8 -1.40 3.12 -7.23
CA ALA A 8 -2.02 3.89 -6.17
C ALA A 8 -3.07 3.06 -5.45
N MET A 9 -3.27 3.36 -4.17
CA MET A 9 -4.23 2.71 -3.31
C MET A 9 -5.12 3.74 -2.63
N ARG A 10 -6.41 3.46 -2.61
CA ARG A 10 -7.38 4.16 -1.76
C ARG A 10 -8.04 3.18 -0.82
N ILE A 11 -7.86 3.38 0.48
CA ILE A 11 -8.44 2.53 1.52
C ILE A 11 -9.72 3.19 2.04
N ASP A 12 -10.84 2.46 1.97
CA ASP A 12 -12.17 2.95 2.32
C ASP A 12 -12.46 4.31 1.65
N ASN A 13 -12.65 5.37 2.44
CA ASN A 13 -12.91 6.74 1.99
C ASN A 13 -11.71 7.67 2.21
N ALA A 14 -10.51 7.13 2.43
CA ALA A 14 -9.29 7.93 2.54
C ALA A 14 -8.91 8.55 1.19
N GLU A 15 -7.91 9.44 1.21
CA GLU A 15 -7.29 9.92 -0.02
C GLU A 15 -6.54 8.78 -0.72
N GLU A 16 -6.42 8.91 -2.04
CA GLU A 16 -5.61 8.00 -2.85
C GLU A 16 -4.13 8.31 -2.60
N VAL A 17 -3.34 7.26 -2.35
CA VAL A 17 -1.92 7.36 -2.04
C VAL A 17 -1.12 6.60 -3.09
N ASN A 18 -0.11 7.26 -3.66
CA ASN A 18 0.82 6.63 -4.58
C ASN A 18 1.87 5.81 -3.81
N ILE A 19 1.98 4.52 -4.15
CA ILE A 19 2.91 3.57 -3.55
C ILE A 19 3.96 3.04 -4.56
N SER A 20 4.05 3.63 -5.76
CA SER A 20 5.00 3.18 -6.79
C SER A 20 6.46 3.42 -6.42
N GLU A 21 6.74 4.50 -5.67
CA GLU A 21 8.09 4.92 -5.31
C GLU A 21 8.49 4.46 -3.91
N SER A 22 8.43 3.16 -3.64
CA SER A 22 8.90 2.57 -2.36
C SER A 22 10.37 2.90 -2.01
N GLU A 23 11.11 3.41 -2.98
CA GLU A 23 12.53 3.77 -2.93
C GLU A 23 12.76 5.29 -2.75
N SER A 24 11.74 6.05 -2.31
CA SER A 24 11.92 7.41 -1.79
C SER A 24 11.42 7.52 -0.34
N HIS A 25 11.88 8.52 0.43
CA HIS A 25 11.38 8.74 1.80
C HIS A 25 9.85 8.87 1.84
N VAL A 26 9.28 9.66 0.92
CA VAL A 26 7.83 9.86 0.82
C VAL A 26 7.12 8.57 0.43
N GLY A 27 7.65 7.81 -0.51
CA GLY A 27 7.00 6.55 -0.90
C GLY A 27 7.17 5.43 0.12
N SER A 28 8.24 5.43 0.93
CA SER A 28 8.38 4.55 2.09
C SER A 28 7.28 4.83 3.14
N ASP A 29 7.03 6.11 3.44
CA ASP A 29 5.94 6.51 4.36
C ASP A 29 4.57 6.11 3.81
N ASN A 30 4.35 6.31 2.51
CA ASN A 30 3.13 5.90 1.82
C ASN A 30 2.92 4.38 1.88
N VAL A 31 3.98 3.59 1.69
CA VAL A 31 3.94 2.13 1.80
C VAL A 31 3.61 1.70 3.22
N MET A 32 4.27 2.28 4.24
CA MET A 32 3.98 1.99 5.64
C MET A 32 2.53 2.34 5.99
N TRP A 33 2.06 3.51 5.58
CA TRP A 33 0.68 3.94 5.78
C TRP A 33 -0.31 2.97 5.12
N ALA A 34 -0.08 2.63 3.86
CA ALA A 34 -0.95 1.73 3.10
C ALA A 34 -0.99 0.33 3.74
N TRP A 35 0.15 -0.19 4.18
CA TRP A 35 0.26 -1.49 4.85
C TRP A 35 -0.58 -1.55 6.13
N ASN A 36 -0.47 -0.52 6.97
CA ASN A 36 -1.24 -0.42 8.21
C ASN A 36 -2.74 -0.28 7.92
N LYS A 37 -3.11 0.41 6.84
CA LYS A 37 -4.51 0.57 6.42
C LYS A 37 -5.08 -0.71 5.80
N LEU A 38 -4.31 -1.52 5.11
CA LEU A 38 -4.76 -2.84 4.63
C LEU A 38 -5.15 -3.77 5.80
N ARG A 39 -4.49 -3.64 6.95
CA ARG A 39 -4.83 -4.40 8.17
C ARG A 39 -6.10 -3.90 8.85
N THR A 40 -6.48 -2.64 8.69
CA THR A 40 -7.53 -2.00 9.51
C THR A 40 -8.75 -1.54 8.73
N GLY A 41 -8.62 -1.35 7.42
CA GLY A 41 -9.69 -0.91 6.52
C GLY A 41 -10.64 -2.04 6.13
N LYS A 42 -11.71 -1.68 5.42
CA LYS A 42 -12.72 -2.64 4.94
C LYS A 42 -12.55 -2.97 3.47
N ARG A 43 -12.14 -1.98 2.66
CA ARG A 43 -11.98 -2.11 1.21
C ARG A 43 -10.76 -1.35 0.73
N VAL A 44 -10.15 -1.84 -0.34
CA VAL A 44 -9.08 -1.14 -1.07
C VAL A 44 -9.47 -1.01 -2.54
N VAL A 45 -9.31 0.18 -3.09
CA VAL A 45 -9.31 0.40 -4.53
C VAL A 45 -7.85 0.49 -4.97
N VAL A 46 -7.46 -0.33 -5.93
CA VAL A 46 -6.13 -0.32 -6.54
C VAL A 46 -6.27 0.25 -7.94
N SER A 47 -5.45 1.24 -8.26
CA SER A 47 -5.44 1.97 -9.53
C SER A 47 -3.99 2.12 -10.04
N GLY A 48 -3.85 2.42 -11.33
CA GLY A 48 -2.54 2.63 -11.95
C GLY A 48 -2.65 3.11 -13.40
N SER A 49 -1.52 3.57 -13.96
CA SER A 49 -1.46 4.02 -15.35
C SER A 49 -1.91 2.94 -16.34
N GLY A 50 -2.92 3.25 -17.14
CA GLY A 50 -3.40 2.37 -18.21
C GLY A 50 -4.21 1.15 -17.75
N VAL A 51 -4.52 1.02 -16.46
CA VAL A 51 -5.33 -0.08 -15.93
C VAL A 51 -6.64 0.40 -15.32
N LYS A 52 -7.70 -0.42 -15.44
CA LYS A 52 -8.99 -0.13 -14.82
C LYS A 52 -8.89 -0.33 -13.30
N PRO A 53 -9.35 0.63 -12.47
CA PRO A 53 -9.35 0.45 -11.03
C PRO A 53 -10.16 -0.77 -10.59
N VAL A 54 -9.64 -1.52 -9.62
CA VAL A 54 -10.28 -2.72 -9.05
C VAL A 54 -10.47 -2.53 -7.55
N THR A 55 -11.60 -3.03 -7.03
CA THR A 55 -11.88 -2.98 -5.59
C THR A 55 -11.79 -4.37 -4.97
N PHE A 56 -11.08 -4.48 -3.86
CA PHE A 56 -10.99 -5.68 -3.03
C PHE A 56 -11.58 -5.44 -1.64
N THR A 57 -12.10 -6.49 -1.03
CA THR A 57 -12.54 -6.49 0.38
C THR A 57 -11.40 -6.97 1.27
N LEU A 58 -11.21 -6.33 2.43
CA LEU A 58 -10.13 -6.62 3.38
C LEU A 58 -10.58 -7.51 4.56
N ALA A 59 -11.63 -8.31 4.37
CA ALA A 59 -12.14 -9.20 5.41
C ALA A 59 -11.08 -10.23 5.80
N GLY A 60 -10.66 -10.23 7.07
CA GLY A 60 -9.63 -11.12 7.59
C GLY A 60 -8.19 -10.71 7.28
N ALA A 61 -7.96 -9.58 6.60
CA ALA A 61 -6.61 -9.13 6.22
C ALA A 61 -5.67 -8.97 7.43
N ALA A 62 -6.18 -8.45 8.56
CA ALA A 62 -5.43 -8.29 9.79
C ALA A 62 -4.82 -9.58 10.35
N ALA A 63 -5.44 -10.74 10.07
CA ALA A 63 -5.02 -12.04 10.60
C ALA A 63 -3.88 -12.67 9.79
N VAL A 64 -3.66 -12.19 8.56
CA VAL A 64 -2.69 -12.78 7.61
C VAL A 64 -1.59 -11.81 7.20
N ILE A 65 -1.88 -10.51 7.16
CA ILE A 65 -0.89 -9.48 6.86
C ILE A 65 -0.12 -9.18 8.17
N PRO A 66 1.20 -9.38 8.25
CA PRO A 66 1.99 -9.08 9.46
C PRO A 66 2.03 -7.58 9.75
N ALA A 67 2.38 -7.21 10.99
CA ALA A 67 2.58 -5.80 11.30
C ALA A 67 3.74 -5.25 10.47
N PHE A 68 3.68 -3.97 10.12
CA PHE A 68 4.81 -3.35 9.44
C PHE A 68 6.05 -3.40 10.34
N GLY A 69 7.20 -3.78 9.79
CA GLY A 69 8.44 -4.01 10.55
C GLY A 69 8.63 -5.45 11.06
N ASP A 70 7.58 -6.28 11.12
CA ASP A 70 7.72 -7.69 11.48
C ASP A 70 8.16 -8.54 10.28
N ASN A 71 8.93 -9.61 10.54
CA ASN A 71 9.31 -10.64 9.56
C ASN A 71 9.94 -10.10 8.25
N GLY A 72 10.68 -9.00 8.32
CA GLY A 72 11.38 -8.45 7.15
C GLY A 72 10.53 -7.55 6.24
N CYS A 73 9.29 -7.20 6.64
CA CYS A 73 8.55 -6.09 6.02
C CYS A 73 9.12 -4.74 6.50
N VAL A 74 10.37 -4.45 6.16
CA VAL A 74 11.05 -3.19 6.41
C VAL A 74 11.30 -2.46 5.08
N PRO A 75 11.09 -1.14 5.01
CA PRO A 75 11.43 -0.37 3.81
C PRO A 75 12.96 -0.33 3.66
N GLY A 76 13.44 -0.27 2.42
CA GLY A 76 14.88 -0.32 2.11
C GLY A 76 15.72 0.80 2.75
N PHE A 77 15.09 1.88 3.25
CA PHE A 77 15.75 2.99 3.97
C PHE A 77 15.75 2.85 5.50
N ALA A 78 15.30 1.73 6.06
CA ALA A 78 15.36 1.50 7.50
C ALA A 78 16.78 1.14 8.00
N LEU A 79 17.81 1.26 7.16
CA LEU A 79 19.23 1.02 7.48
C LEU A 79 20.09 2.22 7.09
#